data_AF-A0A920T4F4-F1
#
_entry.id   AF-A0A920T4F4-F1
#
_cell.length_a   1.000
_cell.length_b   1.000
_cell.length_c   1.000
_cell.angle_alpha   90.00
_cell.angle_beta   90.00
_cell.angle_gamma   90.00
#
_symmetry.space_group_name_H-M   'P 1'
#
loop_
_entity.id
_entity.type
_entity.pdbx_description
1 polymer ?
#
loop_
_entity_poly.entity_id
_entity_poly.type
_entity_poly.pdbx_seq_one_letter_code
_entity_poly.pdbx_strand_id
1 'polypeptide(L)'
;MTELSRMQKDAIMKAIGMDGLDQESKDILLGLLNDNKTENITPKLFVDGAADLHSKTAGIGGVVYINDLEVAKFSEPLFDKTNNESEYLALLNGVKVVLDLGMYLLIYILIVS
;
A
#
# COMPACT_ATOMS: atom_id res chain seq x y z
N MET A 1 2.19 -0.87 30.35
CA MET A 1 0.84 -0.97 29.75
C MET A 1 0.90 -2.03 28.67
N THR A 2 -0.11 -2.91 28.62
CA THR A 2 -0.21 -3.98 27.63
C THR A 2 -0.69 -3.40 26.32
N GLU A 3 -0.01 -3.71 25.22
CA GLU A 3 -0.36 -3.23 23.88
C GLU A 3 -1.72 -3.79 23.43
N LEU A 4 -2.56 -2.95 22.83
CA LEU A 4 -3.85 -3.37 22.28
C LEU A 4 -3.63 -4.38 21.15
N SER A 5 -4.31 -5.52 21.23
CA SER A 5 -4.33 -6.51 20.14
C SER A 5 -5.05 -5.98 18.90
N ARG A 6 -4.75 -6.57 17.74
CA ARG A 6 -5.40 -6.24 16.45
C ARG A 6 -6.94 -6.27 16.55
N MET A 7 -7.49 -7.28 17.23
CA MET A 7 -8.95 -7.39 17.42
C MET A 7 -9.51 -6.24 18.26
N GLN A 8 -8.77 -5.75 19.25
CA GLN A 8 -9.18 -4.61 20.07
C GLN A 8 -9.14 -3.31 19.25
N LYS A 9 -8.10 -3.11 18.41
CA LYS A 9 -8.00 -1.95 17.51
C LYS A 9 -9.14 -1.93 16.48
N ASP A 10 -9.46 -3.07 15.87
CA ASP A 10 -10.57 -3.20 14.92
C ASP A 10 -11.93 -2.91 15.58
N ALA A 11 -12.14 -3.39 16.81
CA ALA A 11 -13.36 -3.11 17.57
C ALA A 11 -13.52 -1.61 17.88
N ILE A 12 -12.42 -0.93 18.23
CA ILE A 12 -12.41 0.51 18.50
C ILE A 12 -12.70 1.31 17.22
N MET A 13 -12.07 0.95 16.09
CA MET A 13 -12.33 1.61 14.80
C MET A 13 -13.79 1.47 14.35
N LYS A 14 -14.39 0.29 14.56
CA LYS A 14 -15.82 0.08 14.31
C LYS A 14 -16.68 0.99 15.18
N ALA A 15 -16.37 1.10 16.47
CA ALA A 15 -17.12 1.96 17.39
C ALA A 15 -17.06 3.45 16.99
N ILE A 16 -15.90 3.94 16.53
CA ILE A 16 -15.75 5.33 16.05
C ILE A 16 -16.65 5.60 14.83
N GLY A 17 -16.81 4.61 13.96
CA GLY A 17 -17.64 4.70 12.74
C GLY A 17 -19.14 4.47 12.97
N MET A 18 -19.59 4.16 14.18
CA MET A 18 -21.01 3.97 14.48
C MET A 18 -21.75 5.31 14.62
N ASP A 19 -22.95 5.37 14.05
CA ASP A 19 -23.85 6.50 14.25
C ASP A 19 -24.30 6.58 15.71
N GLY A 20 -24.24 7.78 16.28
CA GLY A 20 -24.67 8.06 17.66
C GLY A 20 -23.54 8.22 18.68
N LEU A 21 -22.28 8.03 18.29
CA LEU A 21 -21.15 8.34 19.16
C LEU A 21 -20.81 9.85 19.13
N ASP A 22 -20.77 10.47 20.30
CA ASP A 22 -20.41 11.88 20.45
C ASP A 22 -18.91 12.12 20.18
N GLN A 23 -18.55 13.39 19.97
CA GLN A 23 -17.18 13.76 19.59
C GLN A 23 -16.16 13.52 20.71
N GLU A 24 -16.53 13.73 21.97
CA GLU A 24 -15.62 13.52 23.11
C GLU A 24 -15.26 12.04 23.24
N SER A 25 -16.25 11.16 23.12
CA SER A 25 -16.04 9.72 23.09
C SER A 25 -15.16 9.27 21.92
N LYS A 26 -15.31 9.88 20.73
CA LYS A 26 -14.43 9.61 19.58
C LYS A 26 -12.99 10.00 19.85
N ASP A 27 -12.77 11.15 20.46
CA ASP A 27 -11.43 11.66 20.77
C ASP A 27 -10.70 10.77 21.78
N ILE A 28 -11.43 10.26 22.79
CA ILE A 28 -10.88 9.29 23.77
C ILE A 28 -10.48 7.98 23.07
N LEU A 29 -11.34 7.44 22.21
CA LEU A 29 -11.06 6.20 21.47
C LEU A 29 -9.87 6.36 20.51
N LEU A 30 -9.75 7.51 19.84
CA LEU A 30 -8.59 7.85 19.02
C LEU A 30 -7.31 7.95 19.87
N GLY A 31 -7.40 8.51 21.07
CA GLY A 31 -6.29 8.54 22.04
C GLY A 31 -5.81 7.14 22.45
N LEU A 32 -6.74 6.19 22.62
CA LEU A 32 -6.41 4.79 22.94
C LEU A 32 -5.72 4.06 21.77
N LEU A 33 -6.04 4.42 20.53
CA LEU A 33 -5.33 3.91 19.35
C LEU A 33 -3.92 4.51 19.21
N ASN A 34 -3.73 5.74 19.69
CA ASN A 34 -2.48 6.49 19.64
C ASN A 34 -1.50 6.16 20.79
N ASP A 35 -1.62 4.99 21.42
CA ASP A 35 -0.51 4.42 22.20
C ASP A 35 0.73 4.45 21.31
N ASN A 36 1.75 5.25 21.70
CA ASN A 36 2.94 5.66 20.96
C ASN A 36 3.83 4.48 20.52
N LYS A 37 3.29 3.64 19.64
CA LYS A 37 3.98 2.82 18.67
C LYS A 37 3.29 3.19 17.38
N THR A 38 3.97 3.95 16.53
CA THR A 38 3.80 3.82 15.10
C THR A 38 3.76 2.33 14.81
N GLU A 39 2.57 1.74 14.70
CA GLU A 39 2.44 0.47 14.02
C GLU A 39 3.15 0.70 12.69
N ASN A 40 4.14 -0.11 12.36
CA ASN A 40 4.83 0.01 11.09
C ASN A 40 3.76 -0.16 10.01
N ILE A 41 3.20 0.95 9.52
CA ILE A 41 2.30 1.01 8.39
C ILE A 41 3.16 0.55 7.24
N THR A 42 3.07 -0.74 6.94
CA THR A 42 3.90 -1.40 5.94
C THR A 42 3.07 -1.45 4.67
N PRO A 43 3.29 -0.54 3.71
CA PRO A 43 2.56 -0.59 2.45
C PRO A 43 2.87 -1.90 1.71
N LYS A 44 1.83 -2.54 1.17
CA LYS A 44 1.97 -3.65 0.24
C LYS A 44 1.86 -3.10 -1.17
N LEU A 45 2.96 -3.14 -1.93
CA LEU A 45 2.99 -2.77 -3.33
C LEU A 45 2.95 -4.04 -4.19
N PHE A 46 1.97 -4.12 -5.09
CA PHE A 46 1.92 -5.12 -6.15
C PHE A 46 2.14 -4.44 -7.48
N VAL A 47 2.99 -5.02 -8.32
CA VAL A 47 3.33 -4.49 -9.64
C VAL A 47 3.34 -5.62 -10.65
N ASP A 48 2.98 -5.28 -11.88
CA ASP A 48 3.09 -6.18 -13.02
C ASP A 48 3.48 -5.39 -14.27
N GLY A 49 4.30 -6.01 -15.11
CA GLY A 49 4.71 -5.48 -16.39
C GLY A 49 4.46 -6.52 -17.46
N ALA A 50 3.77 -6.14 -18.53
CA ALA A 50 3.44 -7.03 -19.63
C ALA A 50 3.98 -6.47 -20.94
N ALA A 51 4.52 -7.33 -21.80
CA ALA A 51 4.96 -6.94 -23.13
C ALA A 51 4.60 -8.00 -24.18
N ASP A 52 4.12 -7.53 -25.34
CA ASP A 52 3.98 -8.31 -26.55
C ASP A 52 5.05 -7.89 -27.56
N LEU A 53 6.07 -8.76 -27.73
CA LEU A 53 7.18 -8.54 -28.64
C LEU A 53 6.74 -8.42 -30.11
N HIS A 54 5.62 -9.05 -30.49
CA HIS A 54 5.16 -9.07 -31.87
C HIS A 54 4.54 -7.73 -32.27
N SER A 55 3.70 -7.17 -31.40
CA SER A 55 3.09 -5.86 -31.62
C SER A 55 3.94 -4.69 -31.11
N LYS A 56 5.08 -4.97 -30.45
CA LYS A 56 5.93 -3.98 -29.76
C LYS A 56 5.16 -3.13 -28.74
N THR A 57 4.06 -3.67 -28.23
CA THR A 57 3.26 -3.03 -27.19
C THR A 57 3.68 -3.57 -25.83
N ALA A 58 3.65 -2.70 -24.83
CA ALA A 58 3.91 -3.08 -23.45
C ALA A 58 3.01 -2.24 -22.53
N GLY A 59 2.96 -2.62 -21.27
CA GLY A 59 2.22 -1.90 -20.25
C GLY A 59 2.77 -2.21 -18.88
N ILE A 60 2.59 -1.27 -17.98
CA ILE A 60 2.91 -1.43 -16.57
C ILE A 60 1.68 -1.12 -15.74
N GLY A 61 1.57 -1.77 -14.60
CA GLY A 61 0.53 -1.50 -13.63
C GLY A 61 1.00 -1.79 -12.22
N GLY A 62 0.31 -1.21 -11.27
CA GLY A 62 0.52 -1.53 -9.88
C GLY A 62 -0.52 -0.92 -8.96
N VAL A 63 -0.60 -1.47 -7.77
CA VAL A 63 -1.55 -1.10 -6.73
C VAL A 63 -0.89 -1.14 -5.37
N VAL A 64 -1.16 -0.12 -4.56
CA VAL A 64 -0.66 0.02 -3.19
C VAL A 64 -1.80 -0.21 -2.22
N TYR A 65 -1.58 -1.11 -1.26
CA TYR A 65 -2.50 -1.38 -0.16
C TYR A 65 -1.91 -1.00 1.19
N ILE A 66 -2.75 -0.44 2.05
CA ILE A 66 -2.48 -0.26 3.48
C ILE A 66 -3.62 -0.92 4.25
N ASN A 67 -3.31 -1.88 5.13
CA ASN A 67 -4.34 -2.62 5.88
C ASN A 67 -5.47 -3.15 4.97
N ASP A 68 -5.09 -3.66 3.79
CA ASP A 68 -5.96 -4.20 2.75
C ASP A 68 -6.91 -3.17 2.09
N LEU A 69 -6.71 -1.87 2.33
CA LEU A 69 -7.33 -0.76 1.60
C LEU A 69 -6.44 -0.30 0.45
N GLU A 70 -6.99 -0.26 -0.77
CA GLU A 70 -6.32 0.35 -1.94
C GLU A 70 -6.17 1.86 -1.70
N VAL A 71 -4.93 2.35 -1.70
CA VAL A 71 -4.64 3.78 -1.49
C VAL A 71 -4.09 4.48 -2.74
N ALA A 72 -3.53 3.71 -3.68
CA ALA A 72 -3.07 4.22 -4.96
C ALA A 72 -3.02 3.10 -6.00
N LYS A 73 -3.18 3.47 -7.28
CA LYS A 73 -2.93 2.59 -8.43
C LYS A 73 -2.42 3.38 -9.63
N PHE A 74 -1.73 2.69 -10.52
CA PHE A 74 -1.30 3.23 -11.80
C PHE A 74 -1.44 2.18 -12.90
N SER A 75 -1.60 2.66 -14.13
CA SER A 75 -1.57 1.84 -15.33
C SER A 75 -1.12 2.72 -16.49
N GLU A 76 -0.01 2.35 -17.13
CA GLU A 76 0.60 3.15 -18.18
C GLU A 76 0.98 2.26 -19.38
N PRO A 77 0.61 2.66 -20.62
CA PRO A 77 1.08 1.99 -21.81
C PRO A 77 2.55 2.32 -22.07
N LEU A 78 3.30 1.32 -22.50
CA LEU A 78 4.68 1.43 -22.95
C LEU A 78 4.81 0.91 -24.40
N PHE A 79 5.90 1.29 -25.06
CA PHE A 79 6.20 0.82 -26.41
C PHE A 79 7.65 0.36 -26.49
N ASP A 80 7.86 -0.67 -27.32
CA ASP A 80 9.19 -1.22 -27.64
C ASP A 80 9.98 -1.57 -26.37
N LYS A 81 9.36 -2.38 -25.49
CA LYS A 81 9.96 -2.92 -24.27
C LYS A 81 9.83 -4.44 -24.25
N THR A 82 10.81 -5.09 -23.64
CA THR A 82 10.76 -6.52 -23.28
C THR A 82 9.90 -6.72 -22.03
N ASN A 83 9.55 -7.98 -21.74
CA ASN A 83 8.81 -8.32 -20.53
C ASN A 83 9.58 -7.88 -19.27
N ASN A 84 10.87 -8.23 -19.20
CA ASN A 84 11.73 -7.88 -18.07
C ASN A 84 11.84 -6.36 -17.87
N GLU A 85 12.02 -5.59 -18.96
CA GLU A 85 12.06 -4.13 -18.85
C GLU A 85 10.74 -3.56 -18.34
N SER A 86 9.61 -4.13 -18.76
CA SER A 86 8.28 -3.71 -18.31
C SER A 86 8.08 -4.03 -16.83
N GLU A 87 8.45 -5.22 -16.36
CA GLU A 87 8.39 -5.59 -14.95
C GLU A 87 9.26 -4.67 -14.07
N TYR A 88 10.50 -4.38 -14.50
CA TYR A 88 11.39 -3.46 -13.78
C TYR A 88 10.86 -2.03 -13.75
N LEU A 89 10.28 -1.54 -14.85
CA LEU A 89 9.66 -0.22 -14.91
C LEU A 89 8.41 -0.14 -14.03
N ALA A 90 7.60 -1.20 -13.98
CA ALA A 90 6.45 -1.29 -13.09
C ALA A 90 6.89 -1.18 -11.62
N LEU A 91 7.94 -1.92 -11.23
CA LEU A 91 8.53 -1.82 -9.89
C LEU A 91 9.02 -0.40 -9.59
N LEU A 92 9.80 0.20 -10.49
CA LEU A 92 10.38 1.53 -10.27
C LEU A 92 9.29 2.60 -10.15
N ASN A 93 8.24 2.52 -10.96
CA ASN A 93 7.09 3.43 -10.87
C ASN A 93 6.31 3.21 -9.57
N GLY A 94 6.06 1.95 -9.20
CA GLY A 94 5.41 1.61 -7.93
C GLY A 94 6.16 2.11 -6.70
N VAL A 95 7.50 2.02 -6.68
CA VAL A 95 8.32 2.58 -5.60
C VAL A 95 8.18 4.10 -5.52
N LYS A 96 8.19 4.80 -6.67
CA LYS A 96 7.96 6.25 -6.69
C LYS A 96 6.60 6.61 -6.11
N VAL A 97 5.54 5.92 -6.53
CA VAL A 97 4.18 6.12 -5.99
C VAL A 97 4.16 5.96 -4.47
N VAL A 98 4.83 4.95 -3.91
CA VAL A 98 4.90 4.76 -2.46
C VAL A 98 5.67 5.89 -1.76
N LEU A 99 6.78 6.36 -2.35
CA LEU A 99 7.57 7.46 -1.82
C LEU A 99 6.81 8.80 -1.87
N ASP A 100 6.06 9.05 -2.94
CA ASP A 100 5.23 10.26 -3.11
C ASP A 100 4.09 10.33 -2.09
N LEU A 101 3.64 9.17 -1.58
CA LEU A 101 2.70 9.06 -0.46
C LEU A 101 3.38 9.31 0.91
N GLY A 102 4.68 9.61 0.94
CA GLY A 102 5.43 9.86 2.17
C GLY A 102 5.72 8.61 3.00
N MET A 103 5.67 7.43 2.38
CA MET A 103 5.86 6.14 3.05
C MET A 103 7.22 5.52 2.74
N TYR A 104 7.70 4.69 3.67
CA TYR A 104 8.89 3.87 3.47
C TYR A 104 8.49 2.47 3.00
N LEU A 105 9.24 1.92 2.04
CA LEU A 105 9.06 0.56 1.55
C LEU A 105 10.31 -0.28 1.87
N LEU A 106 10.09 -1.50 2.37
CA LEU A 106 11.15 -2.51 2.47
C LEU A 106 11.00 -3.46 1.28
N ILE A 107 12.00 -3.50 0.40
CA ILE A 107 11.98 -4.32 -0.81
C ILE A 107 12.99 -5.47 -0.67
N TYR A 108 12.52 -6.70 -0.84
CA TYR A 108 13.37 -7.88 -0.98
C TYR A 108 13.43 -8.28 -2.46
N ILE A 109 14.57 -8.05 -3.12
CA ILE A 109 14.79 -8.47 -4.50
C ILE A 109 15.54 -9.80 -4.47
N LEU A 110 14.87 -10.88 -4.89
CA LEU A 110 15.53 -12.16 -5.11
C LEU A 110 16.08 -12.19 -6.55
N ILE A 111 17.39 -12.06 -6.70
CA ILE A 111 18.05 -12.24 -8.00
C ILE A 111 18.34 -13.73 -8.15
N VAL A 112 17.59 -14.40 -9.03
CA VAL A 112 17.88 -15.78 -9.43
C VAL A 112 18.78 -15.71 -10.66
N SER A 113 20.05 -16.06 -10.48
CA SER A 113 21.07 -16.17 -11.54
C SER A 113 21.25 -17.61 -11.99
#